data_AF-A0A6L7MZ85-F1
#
_entry.id   AF-A0A6L7MZ85-F1
#
_cell.length_a   1.000
_cell.length_b   1.000
_cell.length_c   1.000
_cell.angle_alpha   90.00
_cell.angle_beta   90.00
_cell.angle_gamma   90.00
#
_symmetry.space_group_name_H-M   'P 1'
#
loop_
_entity.id
_entity.type
_entity.pdbx_description
1 polymer ?
#
loop_
_entity_poly.entity_id
_entity_poly.type
_entity_poly.pdbx_seq_one_letter_code
_entity_poly.pdbx_strand_id
1 'polypeptide(L)'
;MAPTRRTTYANRVYVPVNPPLRPDRPGNPDIIDRNRWQPLELPQFIDQAGNPVAGIPDFVGPEWGSVQPFALDPGAATRRERNGAAWLLHHDPGAPPTIDGHLAEIYRWAHTLVAVWSSHLSPDDGVIVDISPAAVGNVQAYPATFDDYPAFFDLIAGGDPGTGRAVNPVTGAPYEPQLVPRGDYTRVLAEFWADGPDSETPPGHWFVILNEVSDHPLLEHRMGGGGPQLDRLEWDVKAYFALGGAMHDSAIAAWSLKGWYDYIRPISSIRAMADRGQGSDPALPSYDIDGIALVPGFVALVAAGDALAGDAGEHVGKIKLLAWRGPDHIEDADTDAAGVGWILAENWWPYQRPTFVTPPFAGFVSGHSTYSRAAAEVLSRLTGSPFFPGGMSGFEIKAGEFLVFEEGPSVDMTLQWATYRDAADQCSLSRIWGGIHPPVDDIPGRVIGEQVGNDAFDLAEAHFLGQVP
;
A
#
# COMPACT_ATOMS: atom_id res chain seq x y z
N MET A 1 -5.52 23.24 -34.63
CA MET A 1 -4.29 22.72 -33.99
C MET A 1 -4.67 21.42 -33.31
N ALA A 2 -4.10 20.30 -33.72
CA ALA A 2 -4.31 19.04 -33.02
C ALA A 2 -3.64 19.15 -31.64
N PRO A 3 -4.35 18.85 -30.53
CA PRO A 3 -3.72 18.83 -29.22
C PRO A 3 -2.60 17.80 -29.23
N THR A 4 -1.40 18.21 -28.82
CA THR A 4 -0.32 17.27 -28.49
C THR A 4 -0.83 16.31 -27.41
N ARG A 5 -0.47 15.01 -27.45
CA ARG A 5 -0.86 13.98 -26.45
C ARG A 5 -0.71 14.42 -24.97
N ARG A 6 0.12 15.43 -24.67
CA ARG A 6 0.32 16.02 -23.35
C ARG A 6 -0.88 16.80 -22.78
N THR A 7 -1.85 17.25 -23.58
CA THR A 7 -2.97 18.08 -23.08
C THR A 7 -4.25 17.30 -22.79
N THR A 8 -4.30 15.99 -23.08
CA THR A 8 -5.51 15.15 -22.91
C THR A 8 -5.65 14.50 -21.54
N TYR A 9 -4.59 14.46 -20.74
CA TYR A 9 -4.55 13.80 -19.42
C TYR A 9 -4.18 14.74 -18.27
N ALA A 10 -4.16 16.06 -18.53
CA ALA A 10 -3.86 17.05 -17.50
C ALA A 10 -5.05 17.22 -16.55
N ASN A 11 -4.74 17.52 -15.29
CA ASN A 11 -5.73 17.83 -14.27
C ASN A 11 -6.55 19.04 -14.71
N ARG A 12 -7.87 18.94 -14.56
CA ARG A 12 -8.80 19.95 -15.09
C ARG A 12 -9.29 20.90 -14.02
N VAL A 13 -9.43 20.39 -12.79
CA VAL A 13 -10.10 21.09 -11.69
C VAL A 13 -9.30 20.97 -10.40
N TYR A 14 -8.63 19.83 -10.20
CA TYR A 14 -7.84 19.59 -9.02
C TYR A 14 -6.63 20.51 -8.93
N VAL A 15 -6.42 21.09 -7.75
CA VAL A 15 -5.22 21.83 -7.37
C VAL A 15 -4.90 21.43 -5.92
N PRO A 16 -3.65 21.05 -5.59
CA PRO A 16 -3.29 20.74 -4.21
C PRO A 16 -3.39 21.99 -3.34
N VAL A 17 -3.87 21.81 -2.10
CA VAL A 17 -3.97 22.93 -1.14
C VAL A 17 -2.66 23.18 -0.41
N ASN A 18 -1.84 22.14 -0.24
CA ASN A 18 -0.59 22.23 0.48
C ASN A 18 0.57 22.57 -0.46
N PRO A 19 1.52 23.42 -0.03
CA PRO A 19 2.77 23.60 -0.73
C PRO A 19 3.61 22.31 -0.66
N PRO A 20 4.51 22.07 -1.64
CA PRO A 20 5.31 20.86 -1.66
C PRO A 20 6.16 20.69 -0.40
N LEU A 21 6.20 19.46 0.14
CA LEU A 21 7.17 19.08 1.16
C LEU A 21 8.50 18.78 0.50
N ARG A 22 9.57 19.22 1.14
CA ARG A 22 10.95 18.88 0.81
C ARG A 22 11.49 17.85 1.80
N PRO A 23 11.53 16.56 1.46
CA PRO A 23 11.94 15.52 2.40
C PRO A 23 13.39 15.65 2.90
N ASP A 24 14.25 16.30 2.11
CA ASP A 24 15.66 16.62 2.42
C ASP A 24 15.82 17.74 3.46
N ARG A 25 14.72 18.37 3.89
CA ARG A 25 14.69 19.36 4.97
C ARG A 25 13.98 18.80 6.19
N PRO A 26 14.41 19.18 7.41
CA PRO A 26 13.71 18.80 8.63
C PRO A 26 12.30 19.40 8.68
N GLY A 27 11.33 18.57 9.07
CA GLY A 27 9.98 18.95 9.46
C GLY A 27 9.02 19.12 8.29
N ASN A 28 7.88 19.75 8.57
CA ASN A 28 6.87 20.15 7.61
C ASN A 28 6.22 21.49 8.02
N PRO A 29 7.00 22.57 8.20
CA PRO A 29 6.50 23.83 8.78
C PRO A 29 5.52 24.58 7.86
N ASP A 30 5.53 24.28 6.56
CA ASP A 30 4.75 24.99 5.55
C ASP A 30 3.40 24.32 5.25
N ILE A 31 3.07 23.19 5.89
CA ILE A 31 1.79 22.51 5.68
C ILE A 31 0.62 23.41 6.09
N ILE A 32 -0.37 23.55 5.20
CA ILE A 32 -1.55 24.40 5.41
C ILE A 32 -2.70 23.59 5.99
N ASP A 33 -2.96 22.41 5.43
CA ASP A 33 -4.02 21.50 5.84
C ASP A 33 -3.47 20.08 6.05
N ARG A 34 -3.49 19.64 7.31
CA ARG A 34 -2.96 18.34 7.76
C ARG A 34 -3.83 17.14 7.40
N ASN A 35 -5.00 17.37 6.80
CA ASN A 35 -5.87 16.31 6.30
C ASN A 35 -5.75 16.12 4.78
N ARG A 36 -5.04 17.03 4.09
CA ARG A 36 -4.98 17.08 2.64
C ARG A 36 -3.63 16.63 2.10
N TRP A 37 -3.61 16.06 0.91
CA TRP A 37 -2.40 15.60 0.24
C TRP A 37 -1.44 16.76 0.04
N GLN A 38 -0.15 16.42 0.09
CA GLN A 38 0.94 17.34 -0.10
C GLN A 38 1.88 16.76 -1.14
N PRO A 39 2.15 17.49 -2.24
CA PRO A 39 3.12 17.04 -3.22
C PRO A 39 4.53 17.00 -2.61
N LEU A 40 5.44 16.22 -3.19
CA LEU A 40 6.84 16.17 -2.78
C LEU A 40 7.72 16.88 -3.81
N GLU A 41 8.60 17.74 -3.35
CA GLU A 41 9.69 18.32 -4.13
C GLU A 41 10.96 17.51 -3.85
N LEU A 42 11.36 16.68 -4.81
CA LEU A 42 12.59 15.88 -4.74
C LEU A 42 13.67 16.52 -5.62
N PRO A 43 14.96 16.43 -5.25
CA PRO A 43 16.06 16.87 -6.11
C PRO A 43 16.01 16.23 -7.51
N GLN A 44 15.58 14.96 -7.55
CA GLN A 44 15.29 14.22 -8.76
C GLN A 44 14.05 13.36 -8.51
N PHE A 45 13.10 13.41 -9.44
CA PHE A 45 11.96 12.49 -9.46
C PHE A 45 12.13 11.52 -10.63
N ILE A 46 12.04 10.22 -10.34
CA ILE A 46 12.01 9.15 -11.34
C ILE A 46 10.65 8.46 -11.17
N ASP A 47 9.85 8.43 -12.23
CA ASP A 47 8.55 7.80 -12.17
C ASP A 47 8.64 6.28 -12.03
N GLN A 48 7.48 5.66 -11.78
CA GLN A 48 7.39 4.22 -11.56
C GLN A 48 7.85 3.39 -12.77
N ALA A 49 7.99 3.97 -13.97
CA ALA A 49 8.51 3.31 -15.16
C ALA A 49 9.97 3.73 -15.49
N GLY A 50 10.68 4.32 -14.53
CA GLY A 50 12.10 4.66 -14.65
C GLY A 50 12.37 5.97 -15.39
N ASN A 51 11.36 6.79 -15.70
CA ASN A 51 11.54 8.01 -16.47
C ASN A 51 11.79 9.21 -15.55
N PRO A 52 12.85 10.00 -15.77
CA PRO A 52 13.04 11.26 -15.05
C PRO A 52 11.90 12.25 -15.35
N VAL A 53 11.27 12.78 -14.31
CA VAL A 53 10.25 13.82 -14.40
C VAL A 53 10.85 15.14 -13.91
N ALA A 54 10.70 16.19 -14.70
CA ALA A 54 11.18 17.51 -14.34
C ALA A 54 10.19 18.23 -13.43
N GLY A 55 10.69 18.80 -12.33
CA GLY A 55 9.91 19.59 -11.38
C GLY A 55 9.09 18.74 -10.41
N ILE A 56 8.14 19.40 -9.75
CA ILE A 56 7.23 18.75 -8.80
C ILE A 56 6.14 18.02 -9.61
N PRO A 57 5.93 16.72 -9.42
CA PRO A 57 4.91 15.98 -10.15
C PRO A 57 3.51 16.46 -9.75
N ASP A 58 2.66 16.69 -10.75
CA ASP A 58 1.23 16.91 -10.54
C ASP A 58 0.57 15.64 -9.98
N PHE A 59 -0.57 15.81 -9.30
CA PHE A 59 -1.41 14.67 -8.92
C PHE A 59 -1.77 13.86 -10.17
N VAL A 60 -1.47 12.56 -10.18
CA VAL A 60 -1.80 11.69 -11.32
C VAL A 60 -3.27 11.28 -11.30
N GLY A 61 -4.06 11.84 -12.23
CA GLY A 61 -5.44 11.43 -12.50
C GLY A 61 -6.46 11.68 -11.38
N PRO A 62 -6.47 12.82 -10.66
CA PRO A 62 -7.43 13.03 -9.58
C PRO A 62 -8.87 12.95 -10.07
N GLU A 63 -9.17 13.31 -11.32
CA GLU A 63 -10.51 13.20 -11.90
C GLU A 63 -10.82 11.85 -12.58
N TRP A 64 -10.00 10.81 -12.39
CA TRP A 64 -10.16 9.52 -13.08
C TRP A 64 -11.48 8.80 -12.78
N GLY A 65 -12.13 9.13 -11.66
CA GLY A 65 -13.47 8.64 -11.31
C GLY A 65 -14.57 9.01 -12.32
N SER A 66 -14.30 9.92 -13.27
CA SER A 66 -15.25 10.29 -14.32
C SER A 66 -15.03 9.56 -15.66
N VAL A 67 -14.05 8.66 -15.74
CA VAL A 67 -13.84 7.83 -16.93
C VAL A 67 -14.97 6.81 -17.06
N GLN A 68 -15.31 6.43 -18.29
CA GLN A 68 -16.32 5.40 -18.54
C GLN A 68 -15.90 4.06 -17.90
N PRO A 69 -16.69 3.51 -16.97
CA PRO A 69 -16.40 2.22 -16.37
C PRO A 69 -16.75 1.06 -17.31
N PHE A 70 -16.24 -0.12 -16.94
CA PHE A 70 -16.57 -1.41 -17.51
C PHE A 70 -17.87 -1.96 -16.92
N ALA A 71 -17.87 -2.32 -15.63
CA ALA A 71 -18.99 -2.92 -14.89
C ALA A 71 -19.60 -1.99 -13.84
N LEU A 72 -18.87 -1.02 -13.30
CA LEU A 72 -19.44 -0.05 -12.36
C LEU A 72 -20.63 0.69 -12.97
N ASP A 73 -21.72 0.87 -12.21
CA ASP A 73 -22.85 1.72 -12.60
C ASP A 73 -22.60 3.19 -12.19
N PRO A 74 -22.40 4.13 -13.14
CA PRO A 74 -22.28 5.55 -12.82
C PRO A 74 -23.52 6.14 -12.14
N GLY A 75 -24.70 5.53 -12.32
CA GLY A 75 -25.94 5.94 -11.66
C GLY A 75 -25.99 5.62 -10.17
N ALA A 76 -25.21 4.64 -9.72
CA ALA A 76 -25.06 4.26 -8.32
C ALA A 76 -23.95 5.06 -7.59
N ALA A 77 -23.12 5.80 -8.33
CA ALA A 77 -22.04 6.60 -7.75
C ALA A 77 -22.57 7.76 -6.88
N THR A 78 -21.90 8.04 -5.77
CA THR A 78 -22.20 9.21 -4.95
C THR A 78 -21.69 10.45 -5.65
N ARG A 79 -22.61 11.31 -6.12
CA ARG A 79 -22.25 12.56 -6.77
C ARG A 79 -21.98 13.65 -5.74
N ARG A 80 -20.80 14.27 -5.81
CA ARG A 80 -20.44 15.46 -5.04
C ARG A 80 -19.96 16.58 -5.94
N GLU A 81 -19.82 17.78 -5.39
CA GLU A 81 -19.37 18.97 -6.14
C GLU A 81 -18.27 19.71 -5.38
N ARG A 82 -17.18 20.06 -6.08
CA ARG A 82 -16.12 20.92 -5.56
C ARG A 82 -15.52 21.72 -6.71
N ASN A 83 -15.32 23.02 -6.48
CA ASN A 83 -14.79 23.97 -7.47
C ASN A 83 -15.59 24.00 -8.79
N GLY A 84 -16.92 23.89 -8.69
CA GLY A 84 -17.81 23.91 -9.86
C GLY A 84 -17.74 22.68 -10.77
N ALA A 85 -17.12 21.59 -10.31
CA ALA A 85 -17.08 20.32 -11.02
C ALA A 85 -17.72 19.20 -10.20
N ALA A 86 -18.41 18.29 -10.90
CA ALA A 86 -18.97 17.09 -10.31
C ALA A 86 -17.88 16.02 -10.14
N TRP A 87 -17.92 15.32 -9.01
CA TRP A 87 -17.09 14.18 -8.67
C TRP A 87 -18.00 12.99 -8.46
N LEU A 88 -17.76 11.89 -9.17
CA LEU A 88 -18.50 10.64 -9.05
C LEU A 88 -17.70 9.69 -8.18
N LEU A 89 -18.18 9.40 -6.97
CA LEU A 89 -17.50 8.52 -6.03
C LEU A 89 -18.10 7.13 -6.11
N HIS A 90 -17.34 6.18 -6.64
CA HIS A 90 -17.76 4.79 -6.78
C HIS A 90 -17.38 4.00 -5.52
N HIS A 91 -18.32 3.20 -5.02
CA HIS A 91 -18.18 2.47 -3.75
C HIS A 91 -17.68 3.34 -2.58
N ASP A 92 -18.16 4.58 -2.46
CA ASP A 92 -17.73 5.54 -1.42
C ASP A 92 -17.95 4.97 0.00
N PRO A 93 -16.88 4.65 0.76
CA PRO A 93 -17.00 4.13 2.12
C PRO A 93 -17.28 5.24 3.15
N GLY A 94 -17.32 6.50 2.73
CA GLY A 94 -17.35 7.66 3.62
C GLY A 94 -15.96 8.26 3.86
N ALA A 95 -15.92 9.35 4.61
CA ALA A 95 -14.69 10.10 4.85
C ALA A 95 -13.71 9.33 5.76
N PRO A 96 -12.40 9.35 5.45
CA PRO A 96 -11.39 8.78 6.33
C PRO A 96 -11.25 9.58 7.64
N PRO A 97 -10.64 9.01 8.69
CA PRO A 97 -10.28 9.74 9.89
C PRO A 97 -9.43 10.97 9.58
N THR A 98 -9.71 12.09 10.24
CA THR A 98 -8.96 13.35 10.14
C THR A 98 -8.25 13.65 11.45
N ILE A 99 -7.26 14.56 11.44
CA ILE A 99 -6.52 14.96 12.66
C ILE A 99 -7.43 15.60 13.72
N ASP A 100 -8.55 16.15 13.27
CA ASP A 100 -9.63 16.72 14.06
C ASP A 100 -10.90 15.84 14.02
N GLY A 101 -11.81 16.07 14.96
CA GLY A 101 -13.09 15.36 15.05
C GLY A 101 -13.05 14.05 15.85
N HIS A 102 -14.13 13.27 15.76
CA HIS A 102 -14.34 12.09 16.61
C HIS A 102 -13.36 10.93 16.35
N LEU A 103 -12.78 10.84 15.15
CA LEU A 103 -11.80 9.79 14.78
C LEU A 103 -10.35 10.29 14.85
N ALA A 104 -10.10 11.42 15.50
CA ALA A 104 -8.76 12.02 15.61
C ALA A 104 -7.73 11.07 16.25
N GLU A 105 -8.14 10.26 17.22
CA GLU A 105 -7.26 9.25 17.82
C GLU A 105 -6.89 8.15 16.83
N ILE A 106 -7.84 7.72 15.98
CA ILE A 106 -7.57 6.72 14.94
C ILE A 106 -6.63 7.31 13.87
N TYR A 107 -6.80 8.59 13.50
CA TYR A 107 -5.86 9.27 12.61
C TYR A 107 -4.43 9.24 13.18
N ARG A 108 -4.26 9.66 14.44
CA ARG A 108 -2.95 9.68 15.12
C ARG A 108 -2.36 8.29 15.22
N TRP A 109 -3.15 7.31 15.67
CA TRP A 109 -2.72 5.92 15.80
C TRP A 109 -2.30 5.34 14.45
N ALA A 110 -3.10 5.50 13.40
CA ALA A 110 -2.84 4.89 12.09
C ALA A 110 -1.55 5.41 11.44
N HIS A 111 -1.28 6.72 11.55
CA HIS A 111 -0.03 7.30 11.06
C HIS A 111 1.17 6.97 11.96
N THR A 112 0.98 6.93 13.27
CA THR A 112 2.03 6.53 14.22
C THR A 112 2.42 5.05 14.01
N LEU A 113 1.45 4.18 13.70
CA LEU A 113 1.70 2.77 13.38
C LEU A 113 2.67 2.61 12.21
N VAL A 114 2.55 3.44 11.17
CA VAL A 114 3.47 3.43 10.03
C VAL A 114 4.91 3.73 10.47
N ALA A 115 5.09 4.72 11.34
CA ALA A 115 6.40 5.01 11.92
C ALA A 115 6.93 3.87 12.79
N VAL A 116 6.07 3.23 13.60
CA VAL A 116 6.44 2.08 14.44
C VAL A 116 6.86 0.87 13.60
N TRP A 117 6.11 0.54 12.54
CA TRP A 117 6.42 -0.59 11.67
C TRP A 117 7.70 -0.38 10.85
N SER A 118 8.14 0.88 10.68
CA SER A 118 9.46 1.19 10.12
C SER A 118 10.61 0.62 10.98
N SER A 119 10.39 0.38 12.28
CA SER A 119 11.37 -0.31 13.14
C SER A 119 11.56 -1.79 12.79
N HIS A 120 10.67 -2.38 11.99
CA HIS A 120 10.73 -3.78 11.59
C HIS A 120 11.59 -4.00 10.35
N LEU A 121 12.27 -2.98 9.83
CA LEU A 121 13.04 -3.00 8.58
C LEU A 121 14.53 -3.29 8.81
N SER A 122 14.89 -3.91 9.92
CA SER A 122 16.26 -4.36 10.19
C SER A 122 16.28 -5.86 10.41
N PRO A 123 17.13 -6.63 9.70
CA PRO A 123 17.28 -8.06 9.96
C PRO A 123 17.92 -8.33 11.34
N ASP A 124 18.51 -7.31 11.97
CA ASP A 124 19.26 -7.43 13.23
C ASP A 124 18.39 -7.23 14.49
N ASP A 125 17.07 -7.07 14.34
CA ASP A 125 16.15 -6.92 15.48
C ASP A 125 15.96 -8.20 16.31
N GLY A 126 16.47 -9.34 15.82
CA GLY A 126 16.44 -10.64 16.47
C GLY A 126 15.08 -11.35 16.40
N VAL A 127 14.11 -10.80 15.65
CA VAL A 127 12.77 -11.39 15.48
C VAL A 127 12.77 -12.30 14.26
N ILE A 128 12.45 -13.57 14.47
CA ILE A 128 12.24 -14.56 13.42
C ILE A 128 10.74 -14.82 13.27
N VAL A 129 10.25 -14.81 12.03
CA VAL A 129 8.85 -15.04 11.69
C VAL A 129 8.70 -16.21 10.73
N ASP A 130 7.62 -16.97 10.86
CA ASP A 130 7.21 -17.96 9.87
C ASP A 130 6.41 -17.26 8.77
N ILE A 131 6.94 -17.26 7.55
CA ILE A 131 6.32 -16.60 6.38
C ILE A 131 5.58 -17.58 5.46
N SER A 132 5.50 -18.86 5.85
CA SER A 132 4.79 -19.87 5.07
C SER A 132 3.27 -19.71 5.17
N PRO A 133 2.49 -20.37 4.30
CA PRO A 133 1.04 -20.41 4.44
C PRO A 133 0.58 -21.11 5.73
N ALA A 134 1.47 -21.79 6.48
CA ALA A 134 1.13 -22.36 7.79
C ALA A 134 0.81 -21.28 8.83
N ALA A 135 1.42 -20.10 8.72
CA ALA A 135 1.33 -19.02 9.69
C ALA A 135 0.72 -17.72 9.13
N VAL A 136 0.84 -17.47 7.82
CA VAL A 136 0.42 -16.20 7.19
C VAL A 136 -0.85 -16.38 6.36
N GLY A 137 -1.70 -15.36 6.37
CA GLY A 137 -2.95 -15.30 5.59
C GLY A 137 -4.14 -15.91 6.33
N ASN A 138 -5.19 -16.28 5.59
CA ASN A 138 -6.44 -16.79 6.12
C ASN A 138 -7.14 -15.80 7.09
N VAL A 139 -7.13 -14.51 6.75
CA VAL A 139 -7.92 -13.49 7.44
C VAL A 139 -9.41 -13.81 7.26
N GLN A 140 -10.13 -13.93 8.39
CA GLN A 140 -11.53 -14.38 8.38
C GLN A 140 -12.53 -13.27 8.04
N ALA A 141 -12.26 -12.05 8.52
CA ALA A 141 -13.15 -10.90 8.34
C ALA A 141 -12.37 -9.59 8.47
N TYR A 142 -12.87 -8.56 7.80
CA TYR A 142 -12.35 -7.20 7.92
C TYR A 142 -13.13 -6.38 8.94
N PRO A 143 -12.47 -5.41 9.59
CA PRO A 143 -13.15 -4.48 10.49
C PRO A 143 -14.15 -3.64 9.71
N ALA A 144 -15.35 -3.48 10.26
CA ALA A 144 -16.42 -2.71 9.65
C ALA A 144 -16.29 -1.21 9.90
N THR A 145 -15.62 -0.82 10.98
CA THR A 145 -15.45 0.58 11.38
C THR A 145 -13.99 0.89 11.69
N PHE A 146 -13.59 2.16 11.53
CA PHE A 146 -12.22 2.61 11.82
C PHE A 146 -11.81 2.41 13.29
N ASP A 147 -12.77 2.44 14.23
CA ASP A 147 -12.52 2.20 15.66
C ASP A 147 -12.04 0.77 15.95
N ASP A 148 -12.34 -0.19 15.06
CA ASP A 148 -11.92 -1.59 15.21
C ASP A 148 -10.50 -1.85 14.68
N TYR A 149 -9.89 -0.88 13.98
CA TYR A 149 -8.61 -1.09 13.29
C TYR A 149 -7.45 -1.37 14.27
N PRO A 150 -7.37 -0.73 15.46
CA PRO A 150 -6.37 -1.08 16.47
C PRO A 150 -6.45 -2.53 16.99
N ALA A 151 -7.59 -3.20 16.84
CA ALA A 151 -7.71 -4.62 17.17
C ALA A 151 -7.33 -5.54 16.00
N PHE A 152 -7.36 -5.03 14.77
CA PHE A 152 -7.02 -5.78 13.56
C PHE A 152 -5.52 -5.70 13.25
N PHE A 153 -4.91 -4.52 13.34
CA PHE A 153 -3.48 -4.33 13.07
C PHE A 153 -2.70 -4.27 14.37
N ASP A 154 -1.73 -5.17 14.54
CA ASP A 154 -0.86 -5.13 15.71
C ASP A 154 0.15 -3.99 15.59
N LEU A 155 0.02 -2.99 16.48
CA LEU A 155 0.89 -1.82 16.49
C LEU A 155 2.37 -2.18 16.65
N ILE A 156 2.70 -3.19 17.47
CA ILE A 156 4.08 -3.47 17.91
C ILE A 156 4.66 -4.71 17.23
N ALA A 157 3.91 -5.80 17.14
CA ALA A 157 4.38 -7.01 16.46
C ALA A 157 4.33 -6.87 14.94
N GLY A 158 3.38 -6.05 14.45
CA GLY A 158 3.06 -5.92 13.04
C GLY A 158 2.18 -7.05 12.52
N GLY A 159 1.67 -6.88 11.30
CA GLY A 159 0.78 -7.83 10.65
C GLY A 159 -0.71 -7.64 10.97
N ASP A 160 -1.48 -8.66 10.63
CA ASP A 160 -2.94 -8.73 10.75
C ASP A 160 -3.35 -10.02 11.50
N PRO A 161 -4.65 -10.31 11.75
CA PRO A 161 -5.06 -11.45 12.54
C PRO A 161 -5.12 -12.76 11.72
N GLY A 162 -4.43 -12.81 10.58
CA GLY A 162 -4.27 -14.03 9.78
C GLY A 162 -3.75 -15.19 10.62
N THR A 163 -4.35 -16.36 10.45
CA THR A 163 -4.02 -17.58 11.21
C THR A 163 -3.25 -18.61 10.41
N GLY A 164 -3.02 -18.33 9.12
CA GLY A 164 -2.50 -19.31 8.18
C GLY A 164 -3.45 -20.49 7.97
N ARG A 165 -2.92 -21.53 7.35
CA ARG A 165 -3.61 -22.75 6.95
C ARG A 165 -2.71 -23.93 7.30
N ALA A 166 -3.19 -24.89 8.06
CA ALA A 166 -2.36 -26.02 8.47
C ALA A 166 -2.02 -26.97 7.31
N VAL A 167 -2.91 -27.13 6.33
CA VAL A 167 -2.86 -28.19 5.31
C VAL A 167 -3.14 -27.63 3.92
N ASN A 168 -2.35 -28.05 2.94
CA ASN A 168 -2.61 -27.79 1.53
C ASN A 168 -3.79 -28.67 1.07
N PRO A 169 -4.91 -28.08 0.61
CA PRO A 169 -6.12 -28.83 0.29
C PRO A 169 -6.00 -29.71 -0.96
N VAL A 170 -5.02 -29.46 -1.82
CA VAL A 170 -4.79 -30.21 -3.06
C VAL A 170 -3.92 -31.44 -2.79
N THR A 171 -2.85 -31.28 -2.00
CA THR A 171 -1.91 -32.37 -1.72
C THR A 171 -2.25 -33.17 -0.46
N GLY A 172 -3.01 -32.59 0.47
CA GLY A 172 -3.30 -33.15 1.79
C GLY A 172 -2.11 -33.11 2.76
N ALA A 173 -0.98 -32.54 2.36
CA ALA A 173 0.21 -32.38 3.19
C ALA A 173 0.14 -31.08 4.01
N PRO A 174 0.77 -31.01 5.20
CA PRO A 174 0.93 -29.75 5.91
C PRO A 174 1.75 -28.75 5.09
N TYR A 175 1.49 -27.45 5.28
CA TYR A 175 2.44 -26.44 4.79
C TYR A 175 3.69 -26.45 5.69
N GLU A 176 4.86 -26.49 5.07
CA GLU A 176 6.12 -26.50 5.80
C GLU A 176 6.47 -25.07 6.27
N PRO A 177 6.79 -24.88 7.57
CA PRO A 177 7.22 -23.59 8.09
C PRO A 177 8.45 -23.04 7.38
N GLN A 178 8.49 -21.72 7.20
CA GLN A 178 9.61 -21.01 6.62
C GLN A 178 10.02 -19.85 7.53
N LEU A 179 11.03 -20.10 8.36
CA LEU A 179 11.49 -19.16 9.38
C LEU A 179 12.55 -18.21 8.80
N VAL A 180 12.26 -16.91 8.80
CA VAL A 180 13.17 -15.87 8.30
C VAL A 180 13.24 -14.67 9.24
N PRO A 181 14.32 -13.86 9.21
CA PRO A 181 14.36 -12.58 9.92
C PRO A 181 13.22 -11.68 9.46
N ARG A 182 12.50 -11.08 10.42
CA ARG A 182 11.38 -10.18 10.13
C ARG A 182 11.81 -9.01 9.24
N GLY A 183 12.97 -8.43 9.49
CA GLY A 183 13.49 -7.33 8.68
C GLY A 183 13.85 -7.67 7.25
N ASP A 184 14.21 -8.93 6.97
CA ASP A 184 14.37 -9.36 5.59
C ASP A 184 12.99 -9.49 4.92
N TYR A 185 12.03 -10.15 5.57
CA TYR A 185 10.68 -10.32 5.03
C TYR A 185 9.97 -8.99 4.75
N THR A 186 10.00 -8.04 5.69
CA THR A 186 9.27 -6.77 5.54
C THR A 186 9.84 -5.88 4.43
N ARG A 187 11.17 -5.84 4.28
CA ARG A 187 11.85 -5.13 3.18
C ARG A 187 11.56 -5.79 1.83
N VAL A 188 11.68 -7.12 1.76
CA VAL A 188 11.31 -7.91 0.57
C VAL A 188 9.87 -7.65 0.16
N LEU A 189 8.92 -7.68 1.10
CA LEU A 189 7.52 -7.40 0.79
C LEU A 189 7.31 -5.99 0.25
N ALA A 190 7.94 -4.99 0.90
CA ALA A 190 7.80 -3.60 0.51
C ALA A 190 8.26 -3.38 -0.93
N GLU A 191 9.32 -4.05 -1.38
CA GLU A 191 9.87 -3.94 -2.74
C GLU A 191 9.16 -4.82 -3.75
N PHE A 192 8.86 -6.08 -3.41
CA PHE A 192 8.17 -7.01 -4.32
C PHE A 192 6.82 -6.47 -4.80
N TRP A 193 6.06 -5.86 -3.89
CA TRP A 193 4.77 -5.25 -4.20
C TRP A 193 4.86 -3.75 -4.52
N ALA A 194 6.05 -3.13 -4.52
CA ALA A 194 6.24 -1.74 -4.95
C ALA A 194 6.11 -1.57 -6.46
N ASP A 195 6.39 -2.63 -7.21
CA ASP A 195 6.26 -2.65 -8.67
C ASP A 195 7.14 -1.55 -9.29
N GLY A 196 8.46 -1.75 -9.20
CA GLY A 196 9.49 -0.79 -9.58
C GLY A 196 9.65 -0.54 -11.10
N PRO A 197 10.65 0.26 -11.51
CA PRO A 197 10.86 0.69 -12.90
C PRO A 197 11.08 -0.43 -13.91
N ASP A 198 11.59 -1.57 -13.45
CA ASP A 198 11.86 -2.74 -14.28
C ASP A 198 10.76 -3.81 -14.19
N SER A 199 9.62 -3.50 -13.57
CA SER A 199 8.44 -4.38 -13.48
C SER A 199 7.19 -3.73 -14.08
N GLU A 200 6.12 -4.50 -14.16
CA GLU A 200 4.79 -3.97 -14.42
C GLU A 200 4.34 -3.04 -13.28
N THR A 201 3.33 -2.20 -13.53
CA THR A 201 2.61 -1.48 -12.46
C THR A 201 1.67 -2.44 -11.69
N PRO A 202 1.08 -2.04 -10.55
CA PRO A 202 0.25 -2.94 -9.74
C PRO A 202 -0.84 -3.73 -10.47
N PRO A 203 -1.66 -3.12 -11.37
CA PRO A 203 -2.60 -3.93 -12.15
C PRO A 203 -1.91 -4.94 -13.08
N GLY A 204 -0.73 -4.61 -13.60
CA GLY A 204 0.07 -5.47 -14.47
C GLY A 204 0.70 -6.65 -13.76
N HIS A 205 1.15 -6.49 -12.50
CA HIS A 205 1.64 -7.60 -11.67
C HIS A 205 0.58 -8.72 -11.58
N TRP A 206 -0.70 -8.36 -11.42
CA TRP A 206 -1.78 -9.36 -11.40
C TRP A 206 -2.02 -10.05 -12.75
N PHE A 207 -1.61 -9.46 -13.87
CA PHE A 207 -1.55 -10.16 -15.16
C PHE A 207 -0.37 -11.14 -15.23
N VAL A 208 0.78 -10.82 -14.63
CA VAL A 208 1.89 -11.78 -14.50
C VAL A 208 1.43 -13.01 -13.70
N ILE A 209 0.79 -12.79 -12.55
CA ILE A 209 0.19 -13.87 -11.75
C ILE A 209 -0.85 -14.64 -12.55
N LEU A 210 -1.72 -13.97 -13.32
CA LEU A 210 -2.67 -14.66 -14.19
C LEU A 210 -1.97 -15.55 -15.22
N ASN A 211 -0.87 -15.10 -15.81
CA ASN A 211 -0.12 -15.89 -16.78
C ASN A 211 0.51 -17.12 -16.12
N GLU A 212 1.13 -16.96 -14.95
CA GLU A 212 1.67 -18.08 -14.17
C GLU A 212 0.60 -19.11 -13.83
N VAL A 213 -0.56 -18.65 -13.36
CA VAL A 213 -1.72 -19.50 -13.06
C VAL A 213 -2.19 -20.22 -14.32
N SER A 214 -2.31 -19.50 -15.44
CA SER A 214 -2.77 -20.03 -16.72
C SER A 214 -1.82 -21.08 -17.27
N ASP A 215 -0.52 -20.92 -17.07
CA ASP A 215 0.53 -21.82 -17.54
C ASP A 215 0.77 -22.99 -16.58
N HIS A 216 0.19 -22.95 -15.38
CA HIS A 216 0.39 -23.98 -14.37
C HIS A 216 -0.13 -25.35 -14.85
N PRO A 217 0.68 -26.42 -14.77
CA PRO A 217 0.33 -27.75 -15.35
C PRO A 217 -0.86 -28.44 -14.66
N LEU A 218 -1.19 -28.04 -13.44
CA LEU A 218 -2.36 -28.54 -12.69
C LEU A 218 -3.63 -27.71 -12.91
N LEU A 219 -3.58 -26.62 -13.68
CA LEU A 219 -4.79 -25.89 -14.03
C LEU A 219 -5.50 -26.57 -15.21
N GLU A 220 -6.77 -26.91 -15.02
CA GLU A 220 -7.65 -27.20 -16.15
C GLU A 220 -8.30 -25.90 -16.61
N HIS A 221 -8.12 -25.50 -17.86
CA HIS A 221 -8.76 -24.30 -18.44
C HIS A 221 -10.28 -24.49 -18.61
N ARG A 222 -11.00 -24.50 -17.50
CA ARG A 222 -12.46 -24.54 -17.41
C ARG A 222 -12.90 -23.33 -16.62
N MET A 223 -13.70 -22.47 -17.23
CA MET A 223 -14.26 -21.31 -16.53
C MET A 223 -15.00 -21.75 -15.28
N GLY A 224 -14.69 -21.13 -14.14
CA GLY A 224 -15.30 -21.48 -12.86
C GLY A 224 -14.90 -22.85 -12.32
N GLY A 225 -13.86 -23.49 -12.87
CA GLY A 225 -13.42 -24.84 -12.50
C GLY A 225 -14.39 -25.96 -12.90
N GLY A 226 -15.56 -25.62 -13.44
CA GLY A 226 -16.64 -26.55 -13.78
C GLY A 226 -17.35 -26.11 -15.07
N GLY A 227 -16.84 -26.54 -16.22
CA GLY A 227 -17.37 -26.15 -17.53
C GLY A 227 -16.72 -26.95 -18.65
N PRO A 228 -17.03 -26.68 -19.92
CA PRO A 228 -16.28 -27.27 -21.03
C PRO A 228 -14.80 -26.88 -20.93
N GLN A 229 -13.93 -27.79 -21.39
CA GLN A 229 -12.52 -27.49 -21.54
C GLN A 229 -12.41 -26.41 -22.62
N LEU A 230 -11.79 -25.29 -22.28
CA LEU A 230 -11.45 -24.25 -23.23
C LEU A 230 -10.11 -24.58 -23.89
N ASP A 231 -9.97 -24.16 -25.15
CA ASP A 231 -8.64 -24.04 -25.72
C ASP A 231 -7.90 -22.85 -25.10
N ARG A 232 -6.58 -22.82 -25.30
CA ARG A 232 -5.73 -21.83 -24.67
C ARG A 232 -6.07 -20.40 -25.08
N LEU A 233 -6.37 -20.17 -26.35
CA LEU A 233 -6.68 -18.82 -26.85
C LEU A 233 -7.99 -18.32 -26.24
N GLU A 234 -9.01 -19.16 -26.20
CA GLU A 234 -10.29 -18.81 -25.60
C GLU A 234 -10.15 -18.51 -24.10
N TRP A 235 -9.38 -19.32 -23.37
CA TRP A 235 -9.05 -19.06 -21.96
C TRP A 235 -8.38 -17.69 -21.78
N ASP A 236 -7.30 -17.43 -22.51
CA ASP A 236 -6.53 -16.18 -22.38
C ASP A 236 -7.39 -14.96 -22.66
N VAL A 237 -8.18 -14.98 -23.76
CA VAL A 237 -9.07 -13.87 -24.12
C VAL A 237 -10.09 -13.60 -23.02
N LYS A 238 -10.73 -14.65 -22.49
CA LYS A 238 -11.75 -14.50 -21.44
C LYS A 238 -11.13 -14.05 -20.11
N ALA A 239 -10.01 -14.64 -19.72
CA ALA A 239 -9.33 -14.30 -18.48
C ALA A 239 -8.82 -12.85 -18.49
N TYR A 240 -8.18 -12.41 -19.58
CA TYR A 240 -7.74 -11.03 -19.74
C TYR A 240 -8.90 -10.05 -19.83
N PHE A 241 -10.01 -10.42 -20.46
CA PHE A 241 -11.20 -9.56 -20.52
C PHE A 241 -11.79 -9.31 -19.13
N ALA A 242 -11.95 -10.36 -18.32
CA ALA A 242 -12.45 -10.25 -16.96
C ALA A 242 -11.48 -9.47 -16.06
N LEU A 243 -10.19 -9.83 -16.05
CA LEU A 243 -9.20 -9.18 -15.21
C LEU A 243 -8.95 -7.72 -15.63
N GLY A 244 -8.89 -7.44 -16.93
CA GLY A 244 -8.74 -6.09 -17.45
C GLY A 244 -9.91 -5.18 -17.10
N GLY A 245 -11.15 -5.69 -17.17
CA GLY A 245 -12.33 -4.99 -16.69
C GLY A 245 -12.24 -4.65 -15.20
N ALA A 246 -11.85 -5.63 -14.38
CA ALA A 246 -11.70 -5.44 -12.93
C ALA A 246 -10.58 -4.44 -12.58
N MET A 247 -9.43 -4.49 -13.28
CA MET A 247 -8.35 -3.52 -13.07
C MET A 247 -8.78 -2.11 -13.49
N HIS A 248 -9.47 -1.97 -14.62
CA HIS A 248 -9.97 -0.67 -15.06
C HIS A 248 -10.94 -0.04 -14.05
N ASP A 249 -11.91 -0.82 -13.56
CA ASP A 249 -12.90 -0.34 -12.59
C ASP A 249 -12.29 -0.11 -11.20
N SER A 250 -11.28 -0.90 -10.82
CA SER A 250 -10.51 -0.68 -9.58
C SER A 250 -9.83 0.70 -9.61
N ALA A 251 -9.29 1.09 -10.77
CA ALA A 251 -8.69 2.41 -10.95
C ALA A 251 -9.75 3.51 -10.80
N ILE A 252 -10.90 3.38 -11.46
CA ILE A 252 -12.00 4.36 -11.37
C ILE A 252 -12.48 4.51 -9.93
N ALA A 253 -12.74 3.39 -9.24
CA ALA A 253 -13.20 3.41 -7.87
C ALA A 253 -12.17 4.05 -6.94
N ALA A 254 -10.92 3.57 -6.93
CA ALA A 254 -9.90 4.11 -6.03
C ALA A 254 -9.57 5.58 -6.33
N TRP A 255 -9.39 5.97 -7.59
CA TRP A 255 -9.04 7.36 -7.93
C TRP A 255 -10.19 8.33 -7.74
N SER A 256 -11.45 7.88 -7.85
CA SER A 256 -12.59 8.73 -7.49
C SER A 256 -12.51 9.21 -6.04
N LEU A 257 -12.11 8.32 -5.13
CA LEU A 257 -11.96 8.60 -3.70
C LEU A 257 -10.67 9.39 -3.44
N LYS A 258 -9.55 9.01 -4.06
CA LYS A 258 -8.27 9.73 -3.92
C LYS A 258 -8.39 11.18 -4.35
N GLY A 259 -9.02 11.45 -5.48
CA GLY A 259 -9.21 12.81 -5.96
C GLY A 259 -10.15 13.62 -5.07
N TRP A 260 -11.24 13.01 -4.57
CA TRP A 260 -12.21 13.69 -3.72
C TRP A 260 -11.70 13.93 -2.30
N TYR A 261 -11.33 12.88 -1.57
CA TYR A 261 -10.86 12.99 -0.21
C TYR A 261 -9.50 13.66 -0.13
N ASP A 262 -8.65 13.46 -1.16
CA ASP A 262 -7.34 14.10 -1.28
C ASP A 262 -6.53 13.92 -0.01
N TYR A 263 -6.56 12.70 0.52
CA TYR A 263 -6.06 12.39 1.86
C TYR A 263 -4.54 12.41 1.93
N ILE A 264 -4.04 12.90 3.07
CA ILE A 264 -2.62 13.06 3.37
C ILE A 264 -1.85 11.71 3.36
N ARG A 265 -0.54 11.78 3.09
CA ARG A 265 0.39 10.63 3.15
C ARG A 265 1.15 10.60 4.49
N PRO A 266 1.67 9.43 4.91
CA PRO A 266 2.39 9.29 6.17
C PRO A 266 3.55 10.26 6.37
N ILE A 267 4.43 10.44 5.38
CA ILE A 267 5.58 11.36 5.53
C ILE A 267 5.15 12.78 5.91
N SER A 268 4.10 13.30 5.28
CA SER A 268 3.58 14.64 5.56
C SER A 268 2.91 14.70 6.93
N SER A 269 2.09 13.71 7.27
CA SER A 269 1.35 13.65 8.53
C SER A 269 2.27 13.45 9.74
N ILE A 270 3.18 12.47 9.69
CA ILE A 270 4.13 12.16 10.77
C ILE A 270 5.01 13.37 11.06
N ARG A 271 5.59 14.01 10.03
CA ARG A 271 6.42 15.21 10.22
C ARG A 271 5.61 16.38 10.76
N ALA A 272 4.39 16.61 10.25
CA ALA A 272 3.53 17.67 10.75
C ALA A 272 3.06 17.47 12.21
N MET A 273 2.78 16.23 12.61
CA MET A 273 2.47 15.91 14.01
C MET A 273 3.71 16.05 14.90
N ALA A 274 4.87 15.60 14.43
CA ALA A 274 6.12 15.70 15.18
C ALA A 274 6.57 17.14 15.43
N ASP A 275 6.36 18.05 14.47
CA ASP A 275 6.66 19.49 14.63
C ASP A 275 5.83 20.13 15.75
N ARG A 276 4.68 19.56 16.09
CA ARG A 276 3.84 20.00 17.21
C ARG A 276 4.25 19.40 18.55
N GLY A 277 5.12 18.39 18.54
CA GLY A 277 5.51 17.64 19.73
C GLY A 277 4.65 16.39 19.94
N GLN A 278 4.35 16.07 21.20
CA GLN A 278 3.67 14.84 21.58
C GLN A 278 2.22 15.07 22.01
N GLY A 279 1.32 14.16 21.63
CA GLY A 279 -0.11 14.23 21.91
C GLY A 279 -0.62 13.31 23.02
N SER A 280 0.27 12.65 23.78
CA SER A 280 -0.12 11.59 24.72
C SER A 280 -0.29 12.05 26.17
N ASP A 281 0.55 12.96 26.66
CA ASP A 281 0.55 13.33 28.08
C ASP A 281 0.71 14.85 28.29
N PRO A 282 -0.34 15.57 28.74
CA PRO A 282 -0.27 17.01 29.01
C PRO A 282 0.68 17.40 30.14
N ALA A 283 1.16 16.45 30.95
CA ALA A 283 2.14 16.70 32.00
C ALA A 283 3.60 16.62 31.52
N LEU A 284 3.86 16.09 30.32
CA LEU A 284 5.20 16.02 29.73
C LEU A 284 5.53 17.26 28.88
N PRO A 285 6.82 17.57 28.68
CA PRO A 285 7.24 18.63 27.77
C PRO A 285 6.70 18.46 26.34
N SER A 286 6.65 19.56 25.59
CA SER A 286 6.24 19.59 24.17
C SER A 286 4.87 18.96 23.91
N TYR A 287 3.94 19.06 24.87
CA TYR A 287 2.59 18.57 24.67
C TYR A 287 1.79 19.47 23.71
N ASP A 288 1.14 18.85 22.72
CA ASP A 288 0.13 19.44 21.87
C ASP A 288 -0.89 18.36 21.49
N ILE A 289 -2.20 18.64 21.58
CA ILE A 289 -3.25 17.64 21.32
C ILE A 289 -3.21 17.08 19.88
N ASP A 290 -2.66 17.83 18.93
CA ASP A 290 -2.46 17.37 17.56
C ASP A 290 -1.03 16.84 17.32
N GLY A 291 -0.25 16.66 18.39
CA GLY A 291 1.07 16.04 18.35
C GLY A 291 1.00 14.52 18.13
N ILE A 292 2.15 13.92 17.82
CA ILE A 292 2.25 12.48 17.59
C ILE A 292 2.13 11.70 18.92
N ALA A 293 1.55 10.50 18.87
CA ALA A 293 1.41 9.67 20.06
C ALA A 293 2.78 9.12 20.50
N LEU A 294 3.09 9.22 21.80
CA LEU A 294 4.22 8.52 22.40
C LEU A 294 3.92 7.02 22.47
N VAL A 295 4.90 6.22 22.07
CA VAL A 295 4.83 4.76 22.09
C VAL A 295 6.10 4.27 22.78
N PRO A 296 6.00 3.68 23.99
CA PRO A 296 7.17 3.22 24.73
C PRO A 296 8.09 2.34 23.89
N GLY A 297 9.35 2.76 23.74
CA GLY A 297 10.35 2.04 22.94
C GLY A 297 10.39 2.41 21.45
N PHE A 298 9.42 3.16 20.92
CA PHE A 298 9.32 3.47 19.49
C PHE A 298 9.15 4.95 19.16
N VAL A 299 8.40 5.71 19.97
CA VAL A 299 8.18 7.15 19.80
C VAL A 299 8.38 7.84 21.14
N ALA A 300 9.35 8.74 21.22
CA ALA A 300 9.76 9.35 22.49
C ALA A 300 10.20 10.81 22.30
N LEU A 301 10.24 11.56 23.40
CA LEU A 301 10.94 12.83 23.46
C LEU A 301 12.46 12.59 23.48
N VAL A 302 13.20 13.48 22.81
CA VAL A 302 14.65 13.58 22.97
C VAL A 302 14.95 14.16 24.36
N ALA A 303 15.65 13.38 25.18
CA ALA A 303 16.02 13.80 26.54
C ALA A 303 17.30 14.65 26.54
N ALA A 304 17.55 15.38 27.64
CA ALA A 304 18.85 16.01 27.84
C ALA A 304 19.94 14.93 27.98
N GLY A 305 21.04 15.06 27.23
CA GLY A 305 22.11 14.06 27.17
C GLY A 305 21.83 12.86 26.25
N ASP A 306 20.71 12.86 25.54
CA ASP A 306 20.46 11.91 24.46
C ASP A 306 21.47 12.11 23.31
N ALA A 307 21.83 11.04 22.60
CA ALA A 307 22.70 11.13 21.43
C ALA A 307 22.11 12.03 20.33
N LEU A 308 20.77 12.13 20.27
CA LEU A 308 20.05 13.01 19.35
C LEU A 308 19.85 14.43 19.89
N ALA A 309 20.31 14.77 21.09
CA ALA A 309 20.08 16.09 21.69
C ALA A 309 20.72 17.24 20.90
N GLY A 310 21.76 16.96 20.11
CA GLY A 310 22.61 17.96 19.48
C GLY A 310 23.67 18.50 20.45
N ASP A 311 24.71 19.14 19.91
CA ASP A 311 25.86 19.61 20.69
C ASP A 311 25.48 20.69 21.72
N ALA A 312 24.44 21.47 21.42
CA ALA A 312 23.91 22.52 22.29
C ALA A 312 22.59 22.11 22.96
N GLY A 313 22.12 20.87 22.77
CA GLY A 313 20.81 20.43 23.26
C GLY A 313 19.63 21.00 22.46
N GLU A 314 19.86 21.47 21.23
CA GLU A 314 18.87 22.12 20.36
C GLU A 314 17.69 21.22 19.95
N HIS A 315 17.85 19.90 20.09
CA HIS A 315 16.81 18.92 19.80
C HIS A 315 16.11 18.39 21.06
N VAL A 316 16.54 18.79 22.26
CA VAL A 316 15.88 18.35 23.51
C VAL A 316 14.41 18.77 23.49
N GLY A 317 13.51 17.82 23.78
CA GLY A 317 12.07 18.01 23.71
C GLY A 317 11.45 17.86 22.33
N LYS A 318 12.25 17.65 21.26
CA LYS A 318 11.72 17.19 19.96
C LYS A 318 11.31 15.71 20.03
N ILE A 319 10.58 15.26 19.03
CA ILE A 319 10.20 13.84 18.88
C ILE A 319 11.32 13.08 18.15
N LYS A 320 11.62 11.88 18.66
CA LYS A 320 12.43 10.87 17.98
C LYS A 320 11.63 9.59 17.77
N LEU A 321 11.97 8.87 16.70
CA LEU A 321 11.37 7.61 16.28
C LEU A 321 12.45 6.52 16.22
N LEU A 322 12.15 5.31 16.67
CA LEU A 322 12.91 4.12 16.31
C LEU A 322 12.39 3.65 14.95
N ALA A 323 13.16 3.85 13.88
CA ALA A 323 12.70 3.63 12.50
C ALA A 323 13.89 3.30 11.59
N TRP A 324 13.60 2.90 10.34
CA TRP A 324 14.59 2.87 9.27
C TRP A 324 15.24 4.24 9.14
N ARG A 325 16.57 4.27 9.07
CA ARG A 325 17.33 5.52 9.21
C ARG A 325 17.28 6.44 8.01
N GLY A 326 16.82 5.94 6.86
CA GLY A 326 16.60 6.76 5.67
C GLY A 326 17.75 6.73 4.67
N PRO A 327 17.54 7.38 3.51
CA PRO A 327 18.46 7.35 2.38
C PRO A 327 19.83 8.00 2.66
N ASP A 328 19.93 8.91 3.63
CA ASP A 328 21.21 9.57 3.97
C ASP A 328 22.24 8.60 4.57
N HIS A 329 21.83 7.37 4.90
CA HIS A 329 22.69 6.30 5.38
C HIS A 329 23.06 5.27 4.30
N ILE A 330 22.72 5.53 3.04
CA ILE A 330 22.98 4.65 1.89
C ILE A 330 23.76 5.46 0.85
N GLU A 331 25.06 5.20 0.71
CA GLU A 331 25.88 5.78 -0.35
C GLU A 331 25.82 4.91 -1.61
N ASP A 332 25.87 3.59 -1.43
CA ASP A 332 25.78 2.57 -2.47
C ASP A 332 24.74 1.50 -2.08
N ALA A 333 23.61 1.48 -2.77
CA ALA A 333 22.51 0.56 -2.49
C ALA A 333 22.87 -0.92 -2.70
N ASP A 334 23.95 -1.22 -3.42
CA ASP A 334 24.43 -2.60 -3.64
C ASP A 334 25.28 -3.12 -2.46
N THR A 335 25.65 -2.26 -1.50
CA THR A 335 26.55 -2.66 -0.39
C THR A 335 26.19 -2.09 0.97
N ASP A 336 25.42 -1.00 1.02
CA ASP A 336 25.01 -0.35 2.25
C ASP A 336 23.59 -0.76 2.66
N ALA A 337 23.36 -0.84 3.96
CA ALA A 337 22.04 -0.90 4.56
C ALA A 337 21.91 0.21 5.61
N ALA A 338 20.83 1.00 5.56
CA ALA A 338 20.65 2.11 6.50
C ALA A 338 20.44 1.60 7.93
N GLY A 339 19.81 0.42 8.05
CA GLY A 339 19.41 -0.19 9.31
C GLY A 339 18.33 0.61 10.05
N VAL A 340 18.03 0.17 11.27
CA VAL A 340 17.04 0.81 12.15
C VAL A 340 17.75 1.47 13.34
N GLY A 341 17.30 2.66 13.71
CA GLY A 341 17.80 3.35 14.89
C GLY A 341 16.93 4.53 15.29
N TRP A 342 17.28 5.14 16.43
CA TRP A 342 16.64 6.39 16.83
C TRP A 342 17.04 7.51 15.87
N ILE A 343 16.05 8.15 15.25
CA ILE A 343 16.18 9.33 14.40
C ILE A 343 15.24 10.43 14.87
N LEU A 344 15.53 11.69 14.53
CA LEU A 344 14.58 12.79 14.73
C LEU A 344 13.38 12.59 13.80
N ALA A 345 12.17 12.70 14.34
CA ALA A 345 10.93 12.46 13.59
C ALA A 345 10.74 13.43 12.40
N GLU A 346 11.26 14.66 12.54
CA GLU A 346 11.28 15.68 11.50
C GLU A 346 12.09 15.25 10.25
N ASN A 347 12.95 14.23 10.38
CA ASN A 347 13.76 13.66 9.30
C ASN A 347 13.28 12.28 8.86
N TRP A 348 12.09 11.81 9.29
CA TRP A 348 11.62 10.47 8.94
C TRP A 348 11.33 10.31 7.44
N TRP A 349 11.69 9.16 6.88
CA TRP A 349 11.40 8.76 5.50
C TRP A 349 10.66 7.41 5.47
N PRO A 350 9.72 7.22 4.55
CA PRO A 350 9.21 5.88 4.23
C PRO A 350 10.32 5.04 3.58
N TYR A 351 10.26 3.72 3.72
CA TYR A 351 11.20 2.79 3.07
C TYR A 351 10.93 2.72 1.57
N GLN A 352 11.53 3.66 0.84
CA GLN A 352 11.37 3.89 -0.60
C GLN A 352 12.66 4.53 -1.14
N ARG A 353 12.85 4.46 -2.47
CA ARG A 353 13.93 5.20 -3.14
C ARG A 353 13.80 6.71 -2.90
N PRO A 354 14.90 7.45 -2.70
CA PRO A 354 14.85 8.90 -2.53
C PRO A 354 14.33 9.65 -3.75
N THR A 355 14.31 9.01 -4.92
CA THR A 355 13.76 9.56 -6.18
C THR A 355 12.27 9.25 -6.41
N PHE A 356 11.66 8.42 -5.56
CA PHE A 356 10.24 8.04 -5.62
C PHE A 356 9.71 7.71 -4.22
N VAL A 357 9.63 8.74 -3.36
CA VAL A 357 9.36 8.57 -1.91
C VAL A 357 7.92 8.20 -1.61
N THR A 358 6.96 8.90 -2.22
CA THR A 358 5.55 8.49 -2.23
C THR A 358 5.01 8.77 -3.61
N PRO A 359 4.14 7.90 -4.16
CA PRO A 359 3.54 8.14 -5.46
C PRO A 359 2.80 9.49 -5.51
N PRO A 360 2.79 10.19 -6.67
CA PRO A 360 2.26 11.55 -6.80
C PRO A 360 0.72 11.57 -6.85
N PHE A 361 0.08 11.09 -5.79
CA PHE A 361 -1.36 11.09 -5.58
C PHE A 361 -1.71 10.80 -4.10
N ALA A 362 -2.90 11.24 -3.69
CA ALA A 362 -3.43 11.08 -2.34
C ALA A 362 -3.49 9.61 -1.85
N GLY A 363 -3.51 9.45 -0.52
CA GLY A 363 -3.51 8.17 0.17
C GLY A 363 -4.82 7.38 0.01
N PHE A 364 -5.93 7.93 0.46
CA PHE A 364 -7.19 7.21 0.64
C PHE A 364 -7.99 7.03 -0.66
N VAL A 365 -8.31 5.82 -1.11
CA VAL A 365 -7.92 4.49 -0.58
C VAL A 365 -6.66 3.97 -1.27
N SER A 366 -6.00 2.96 -0.70
CA SER A 366 -4.85 2.27 -1.31
C SER A 366 -5.24 1.61 -2.63
N GLY A 367 -4.63 2.07 -3.73
CA GLY A 367 -4.84 1.47 -5.05
C GLY A 367 -4.37 0.02 -5.11
N HIS A 368 -3.22 -0.29 -4.49
CA HIS A 368 -2.69 -1.66 -4.46
C HIS A 368 -3.66 -2.61 -3.75
N SER A 369 -4.28 -2.18 -2.65
CA SER A 369 -5.29 -2.97 -1.93
C SER A 369 -6.52 -3.22 -2.81
N THR A 370 -7.00 -2.19 -3.53
CA THR A 370 -8.15 -2.31 -4.42
C THR A 370 -7.89 -3.22 -5.62
N TYR A 371 -6.80 -3.01 -6.36
CA TYR A 371 -6.41 -3.85 -7.49
C TYR A 371 -6.22 -5.31 -7.05
N SER A 372 -5.46 -5.52 -5.98
CA SER A 372 -5.10 -6.85 -5.55
C SER A 372 -6.31 -7.66 -5.10
N ARG A 373 -7.23 -7.03 -4.37
CA ARG A 373 -8.43 -7.74 -3.96
C ARG A 373 -9.37 -8.03 -5.13
N ALA A 374 -9.54 -7.08 -6.06
CA ALA A 374 -10.35 -7.32 -7.26
C ALA A 374 -9.78 -8.46 -8.12
N ALA A 375 -8.46 -8.48 -8.33
CA ALA A 375 -7.78 -9.54 -9.05
C ALA A 375 -7.96 -10.90 -8.34
N ALA A 376 -7.82 -10.94 -7.02
CA ALA A 376 -8.01 -12.17 -6.25
C ALA A 376 -9.42 -12.76 -6.41
N GLU A 377 -10.47 -11.94 -6.41
CA GLU A 377 -11.83 -12.41 -6.68
C GLU A 377 -11.97 -12.94 -8.11
N VAL A 378 -11.46 -12.19 -9.11
CA VAL A 378 -11.51 -12.61 -10.51
C VAL A 378 -10.78 -13.95 -10.71
N LEU A 379 -9.56 -14.10 -10.21
CA LEU A 379 -8.76 -15.32 -10.31
C LEU A 379 -9.43 -16.50 -9.60
N SER A 380 -10.02 -16.27 -8.42
CA SER A 380 -10.77 -17.29 -7.71
C SER A 380 -11.96 -17.80 -8.52
N ARG A 381 -12.70 -16.88 -9.14
CA ARG A 381 -13.86 -17.20 -9.98
C ARG A 381 -13.47 -17.78 -11.34
N LEU A 382 -12.37 -17.33 -11.94
CA LEU A 382 -11.85 -17.86 -13.20
C LEU A 382 -11.49 -19.34 -13.03
N THR A 383 -10.71 -19.64 -11.99
CA THR A 383 -10.20 -21.00 -11.73
C THR A 383 -11.19 -21.89 -10.98
N GLY A 384 -12.25 -21.33 -10.41
CA GLY A 384 -13.23 -22.07 -9.60
C GLY A 384 -12.71 -22.48 -8.23
N SER A 385 -11.58 -21.91 -7.79
CA SER A 385 -10.90 -22.27 -6.56
C SER A 385 -10.35 -21.01 -5.90
N PRO A 386 -10.47 -20.83 -4.57
CA PRO A 386 -9.78 -19.74 -3.90
C PRO A 386 -8.25 -19.97 -3.85
N PHE A 387 -7.80 -21.22 -4.00
CA PHE A 387 -6.39 -21.60 -3.97
C PHE A 387 -5.75 -21.48 -5.33
N PHE A 388 -4.46 -21.13 -5.35
CA PHE A 388 -3.61 -21.29 -6.51
C PHE A 388 -3.61 -22.76 -6.98
N PRO A 389 -3.43 -23.05 -8.28
CA PRO A 389 -3.28 -24.42 -8.77
C PRO A 389 -2.18 -25.17 -7.99
N GLY A 390 -2.43 -26.42 -7.59
CA GLY A 390 -1.53 -27.16 -6.70
C GLY A 390 -1.61 -26.76 -5.21
N GLY A 391 -2.44 -25.78 -4.87
CA GLY A 391 -2.69 -25.32 -3.51
C GLY A 391 -1.73 -24.24 -3.02
N MET A 392 -0.74 -23.82 -3.82
CA MET A 392 0.22 -22.80 -3.43
C MET A 392 0.91 -22.19 -4.66
N SER A 393 1.18 -20.89 -4.61
CA SER A 393 2.16 -20.23 -5.47
C SER A 393 3.31 -19.70 -4.62
N GLY A 394 4.44 -19.38 -5.26
CA GLY A 394 5.51 -18.67 -4.60
C GLY A 394 6.51 -18.02 -5.52
N PHE A 395 7.30 -17.12 -4.95
CA PHE A 395 8.33 -16.34 -5.62
C PHE A 395 9.65 -16.46 -4.86
N GLU A 396 10.68 -17.02 -5.52
CA GLU A 396 11.99 -17.25 -4.91
C GLU A 396 12.82 -15.96 -4.86
N ILE A 397 13.47 -15.74 -3.72
CA ILE A 397 14.33 -14.59 -3.45
C ILE A 397 15.68 -15.10 -2.96
N LYS A 398 16.74 -14.57 -3.55
CA LYS A 398 18.13 -14.89 -3.20
C LYS A 398 18.73 -13.82 -2.29
N ALA A 399 19.50 -14.28 -1.31
CA ALA A 399 20.22 -13.41 -0.40
C ALA A 399 21.15 -12.45 -1.18
N GLY A 400 21.08 -11.15 -0.88
CA GLY A 400 21.91 -10.11 -1.51
C GLY A 400 21.64 -9.85 -2.99
N GLU A 401 20.54 -10.35 -3.56
CA GLU A 401 20.27 -10.26 -5.00
C GLU A 401 18.88 -9.71 -5.35
N PHE A 402 18.09 -9.27 -4.36
CA PHE A 402 16.70 -8.85 -4.61
C PHE A 402 16.37 -7.43 -4.18
N LEU A 403 16.84 -6.97 -3.02
CA LEU A 403 16.58 -5.60 -2.59
C LEU A 403 17.40 -4.64 -3.44
N VAL A 404 16.77 -3.55 -3.84
CA VAL A 404 17.36 -2.54 -4.70
C VAL A 404 17.31 -1.14 -4.06
N PHE A 405 16.67 -1.00 -2.90
CA PHE A 405 16.70 0.24 -2.12
C PHE A 405 17.94 0.32 -1.23
N GLU A 406 18.40 -0.83 -0.74
CA GLU A 406 19.59 -1.05 0.08
C GLU A 406 19.97 -2.54 0.03
N GLU A 407 21.11 -2.92 0.60
CA GLU A 407 21.63 -4.29 0.56
C GLU A 407 20.71 -5.30 1.28
N GLY A 408 20.52 -6.45 0.63
CA GLY A 408 19.82 -7.61 1.17
C GLY A 408 18.90 -8.35 0.18
N PRO A 409 18.08 -9.31 0.67
CA PRO A 409 17.96 -9.73 2.07
C PRO A 409 19.18 -10.55 2.55
N SER A 410 19.30 -10.79 3.86
CA SER A 410 20.43 -11.53 4.43
C SER A 410 20.36 -13.06 4.24
N VAL A 411 19.19 -13.59 3.91
CA VAL A 411 18.94 -15.02 3.67
C VAL A 411 18.07 -15.25 2.44
N ASP A 412 18.23 -16.42 1.82
CA ASP A 412 17.27 -16.91 0.83
C ASP A 412 15.89 -17.06 1.46
N MET A 413 14.85 -16.73 0.70
CA MET A 413 13.47 -16.98 1.09
C MET A 413 12.57 -17.20 -0.12
N THR A 414 11.31 -17.53 0.12
CA THR A 414 10.28 -17.65 -0.90
C THR A 414 9.01 -17.04 -0.37
N LEU A 415 8.49 -16.00 -1.01
CA LEU A 415 7.13 -15.55 -0.72
C LEU A 415 6.18 -16.65 -1.15
N GLN A 416 5.25 -17.05 -0.29
CA GLN A 416 4.35 -18.16 -0.54
C GLN A 416 2.91 -17.78 -0.24
N TRP A 417 2.00 -18.20 -1.10
CA TRP A 417 0.57 -17.89 -0.96
C TRP A 417 -0.27 -19.13 -1.26
N ALA A 418 -1.14 -19.50 -0.32
CA ALA A 418 -2.08 -20.59 -0.54
C ALA A 418 -3.25 -20.12 -1.44
N THR A 419 -3.81 -18.95 -1.15
CA THR A 419 -4.95 -18.39 -1.89
C THR A 419 -4.62 -17.05 -2.54
N TYR A 420 -5.37 -16.69 -3.59
CA TYR A 420 -5.23 -15.37 -4.22
C TYR A 420 -5.50 -14.23 -3.22
N ARG A 421 -6.43 -14.45 -2.28
CA ARG A 421 -6.71 -13.50 -1.20
C ARG A 421 -5.52 -13.35 -0.24
N ASP A 422 -4.80 -14.43 0.07
CA ASP A 422 -3.60 -14.36 0.90
C ASP A 422 -2.50 -13.51 0.23
N ALA A 423 -2.33 -13.64 -1.10
CA ALA A 423 -1.42 -12.78 -1.87
C ALA A 423 -1.87 -11.31 -1.87
N ALA A 424 -3.17 -11.07 -2.08
CA ALA A 424 -3.71 -9.71 -2.05
C ALA A 424 -3.57 -9.03 -0.69
N ASP A 425 -3.78 -9.78 0.40
CA ASP A 425 -3.67 -9.27 1.77
C ASP A 425 -2.21 -8.95 2.13
N GLN A 426 -1.27 -9.78 1.67
CA GLN A 426 0.15 -9.50 1.81
C GLN A 426 0.58 -8.26 1.00
N CYS A 427 0.07 -8.09 -0.23
CA CYS A 427 0.29 -6.89 -1.03
C CYS A 427 -0.16 -5.63 -0.28
N SER A 428 -1.33 -5.67 0.33
CA SER A 428 -1.85 -4.57 1.15
C SER A 428 -0.97 -4.24 2.35
N LEU A 429 -0.53 -5.24 3.13
CA LEU A 429 0.36 -5.03 4.28
C LEU A 429 1.71 -4.43 3.87
N SER A 430 2.23 -4.79 2.69
CA SER A 430 3.49 -4.24 2.18
C SER A 430 3.48 -2.72 2.09
N ARG A 431 2.32 -2.09 1.87
CA ARG A 431 2.22 -0.62 1.73
C ARG A 431 2.38 0.11 3.06
N ILE A 432 2.06 -0.57 4.15
CA ILE A 432 2.24 -0.07 5.52
C ILE A 432 3.72 -0.21 5.91
N TRP A 433 4.33 -1.38 5.68
CA TRP A 433 5.77 -1.57 5.90
C TRP A 433 6.65 -0.67 5.01
N GLY A 434 6.24 -0.47 3.76
CA GLY A 434 6.88 0.48 2.84
C GLY A 434 6.70 1.94 3.25
N GLY A 435 5.89 2.24 4.28
CA GLY A 435 5.76 3.58 4.85
C GLY A 435 4.82 4.53 4.12
N ILE A 436 4.06 4.08 3.11
CA ILE A 436 3.36 4.98 2.19
C ILE A 436 1.83 5.02 2.36
N HIS A 437 1.26 4.05 3.06
CA HIS A 437 -0.17 3.99 3.38
C HIS A 437 -0.37 3.66 4.87
N PRO A 438 -1.16 4.44 5.62
CA PRO A 438 -1.65 4.03 6.94
C PRO A 438 -2.77 2.98 6.83
N PRO A 439 -3.07 2.22 7.90
CA PRO A 439 -4.16 1.24 7.95
C PRO A 439 -5.51 1.73 7.40
N VAL A 440 -5.83 3.01 7.61
CA VAL A 440 -7.09 3.64 7.15
C VAL A 440 -7.24 3.68 5.63
N ASP A 441 -6.13 3.63 4.89
CA ASP A 441 -6.14 3.56 3.42
C ASP A 441 -6.37 2.14 2.91
N ASP A 442 -6.03 1.12 3.71
CA ASP A 442 -5.93 -0.27 3.27
C ASP A 442 -7.29 -0.98 3.21
N ILE A 443 -7.93 -1.19 4.37
CA ILE A 443 -9.13 -2.03 4.49
C ILE A 443 -10.27 -1.57 3.57
N PRO A 444 -10.61 -0.27 3.45
CA PRO A 444 -11.64 0.16 2.52
C PRO A 444 -11.27 -0.14 1.07
N GLY A 445 -9.98 -0.05 0.71
CA GLY A 445 -9.49 -0.48 -0.61
C GLY A 445 -9.75 -1.96 -0.87
N ARG A 446 -9.46 -2.85 0.10
CA ARG A 446 -9.76 -4.28 -0.02
C ARG A 446 -11.25 -4.54 -0.21
N VAL A 447 -12.11 -3.91 0.60
CA VAL A 447 -13.58 -4.05 0.54
C VAL A 447 -14.15 -3.57 -0.80
N ILE A 448 -13.60 -2.48 -1.36
CA ILE A 448 -13.97 -1.99 -2.69
C ILE A 448 -13.51 -2.97 -3.76
N GLY A 449 -12.27 -3.46 -3.69
CA GLY A 449 -11.72 -4.42 -4.63
C GLY A 449 -12.55 -5.71 -4.70
N GLU A 450 -13.02 -6.22 -3.56
CA GLU A 450 -13.90 -7.40 -3.53
C GLU A 450 -15.20 -7.19 -4.30
N GLN A 451 -15.84 -6.03 -4.17
CA GLN A 451 -17.05 -5.69 -4.94
C GLN A 451 -16.73 -5.55 -6.43
N VAL A 452 -15.70 -4.77 -6.78
CA VAL A 452 -15.29 -4.53 -8.16
C VAL A 452 -14.94 -5.82 -8.89
N GLY A 453 -14.18 -6.72 -8.24
CA GLY A 453 -13.78 -7.99 -8.84
C GLY A 453 -14.98 -8.89 -9.15
N ASN A 454 -15.98 -8.91 -8.26
CA ASN A 454 -17.20 -9.67 -8.47
C ASN A 454 -18.07 -9.07 -9.59
N ASP A 455 -18.31 -7.75 -9.56
CA ASP A 455 -19.12 -7.05 -10.56
C ASP A 455 -18.50 -7.17 -11.96
N ALA A 456 -17.18 -7.00 -12.07
CA ALA A 456 -16.45 -7.13 -13.33
C ALA A 456 -16.51 -8.55 -13.88
N PHE A 457 -16.36 -9.57 -13.03
CA PHE A 457 -16.49 -10.95 -13.48
C PHE A 457 -17.93 -11.28 -13.90
N ASP A 458 -18.94 -10.81 -13.17
CA ASP A 458 -20.36 -11.03 -13.54
C ASP A 458 -20.66 -10.46 -14.92
N LEU A 459 -20.21 -9.24 -15.21
CA LEU A 459 -20.37 -8.65 -16.54
C LEU A 459 -19.59 -9.43 -17.62
N ALA A 460 -18.36 -9.83 -17.32
CA ALA A 460 -17.55 -10.61 -18.25
C ALA A 460 -18.20 -11.97 -18.58
N GLU A 461 -18.70 -12.68 -17.57
CA GLU A 461 -19.43 -13.93 -17.74
C GLU A 461 -20.70 -13.75 -18.57
N ALA A 462 -21.45 -12.67 -18.34
CA ALA A 462 -22.63 -12.36 -19.13
C ALA A 462 -22.29 -12.14 -20.63
N HIS A 463 -21.14 -11.53 -20.94
CA HIS A 463 -20.63 -11.45 -22.32
C HIS A 463 -20.25 -12.83 -22.87
N PHE A 464 -19.56 -13.67 -22.10
CA PHE A 464 -19.17 -15.02 -22.53
C PHE A 464 -20.38 -15.91 -22.86
N LEU A 465 -21.48 -15.70 -22.14
CA LEU A 465 -22.75 -16.41 -22.33
C LEU A 465 -23.67 -15.76 -23.38
N GLY A 466 -23.26 -14.64 -23.99
CA GLY A 466 -24.07 -13.93 -24.99
C GLY A 466 -25.35 -13.30 -24.41
N GLN A 467 -25.34 -12.97 -23.13
CA GLN A 467 -26.48 -12.39 -22.40
C GLN A 467 -26.50 -10.85 -22.47
N VAL A 468 -25.38 -10.25 -22.89
CA VAL A 468 -25.21 -8.80 -23.07
C VAL A 468 -24.90 -8.53 -24.56
N PRO A 469 -25.46 -7.44 -25.14
CA PRO A 469 -25.31 -7.11 -26.57
C PRO A 469 -23.87 -6.92 -27.07
#